data_AF-A0A1M3B828-F1
#
_entry.id   AF-A0A1M3B828-F1
#
_cell.length_a   1.000
_cell.length_b   1.000
_cell.length_c   1.000
_cell.angle_alpha   90.00
_cell.angle_beta   90.00
_cell.angle_gamma   90.00
#
_symmetry.space_group_name_H-M   'P 1'
#
loop_
_entity.id
_entity.type
_entity.pdbx_description
1 polymer ?
#
loop_
_entity_poly.entity_id
_entity_poly.type
_entity_poly.pdbx_seq_one_letter_code
_entity_poly.pdbx_strand_id
1 'polypeptide(L)'
;MPAEDRTEKATPKRRKDARRQGQVARSSDLSGAVVLVAALGSLAAFGPHIVDGLAATMRGMLGSAGHPDKLAGPGLGPLGMSTGLAIAAAIAPVALSCLAAALVVNFGQVGIRIHPAGLKPDPKKLNPIQGAKNLLGPNAAVETLKAVGKVTIVGAIATLALLPSLTSLAALVGISPGALGGAISAAAVALAWKAAAAYLLLGVGDYLWQRHRFEKGIKMTKEEVKREQKDEALSPELRAGIRRRAQQMSRGRMMS
;
A
#
# COMPACT_ATOMS: atom_id res chain seq x y z
N MET A 1 13.77 2.81 -31.95
CA MET A 1 12.59 2.41 -32.75
C MET A 1 11.38 3.11 -32.15
N PRO A 2 10.61 3.86 -32.95
CA PRO A 2 9.48 4.65 -32.45
C PRO A 2 8.43 3.74 -31.80
N ALA A 3 7.70 4.29 -30.82
CA ALA A 3 6.68 3.58 -30.07
C ALA A 3 5.48 3.12 -30.92
N GLU A 4 5.37 3.62 -32.17
CA GLU A 4 4.27 3.33 -33.10
C GLU A 4 4.24 1.89 -33.63
N ASP A 5 5.37 1.18 -33.68
CA ASP A 5 5.40 -0.19 -34.22
C ASP A 5 4.98 -1.28 -33.22
N ARG A 6 4.76 -0.91 -31.94
CA ARG A 6 4.43 -1.86 -30.86
C ARG A 6 2.92 -2.00 -30.67
N THR A 7 2.28 -2.73 -31.56
CA THR A 7 0.82 -2.97 -31.51
C THR A 7 0.43 -4.27 -30.82
N GLU A 8 1.30 -5.28 -30.83
CA GLU A 8 0.99 -6.63 -30.38
C GLU A 8 1.01 -6.78 -28.86
N LYS A 9 0.16 -7.69 -28.35
CA LYS A 9 0.11 -8.02 -26.91
C LYS A 9 1.39 -8.76 -26.51
N ALA A 10 1.91 -8.45 -25.32
CA ALA A 10 3.05 -9.14 -24.75
C ALA A 10 2.79 -10.64 -24.55
N THR A 11 3.72 -11.48 -24.99
CA THR A 11 3.71 -12.93 -24.79
C THR A 11 3.85 -13.31 -23.30
N PRO A 12 3.56 -14.56 -22.91
CA PRO A 12 3.77 -15.04 -21.54
C PRO A 12 5.24 -14.91 -21.09
N LYS A 13 6.20 -15.14 -21.99
CA LYS A 13 7.63 -15.00 -21.74
C LYS A 13 8.00 -13.54 -21.46
N ARG A 14 7.59 -12.60 -22.32
CA ARG A 14 7.81 -11.16 -22.13
C ARG A 14 7.24 -10.66 -20.80
N ARG A 15 6.02 -11.10 -20.45
CA ARG A 15 5.40 -10.80 -19.14
C ARG A 15 6.24 -11.35 -17.99
N LYS A 16 6.73 -12.59 -18.08
CA LYS A 16 7.56 -13.22 -17.04
C LYS A 16 8.90 -12.51 -16.89
N ASP A 17 9.50 -12.05 -17.99
CA ASP A 17 10.78 -11.34 -17.97
C ASP A 17 10.64 -9.91 -17.43
N ALA A 18 9.62 -9.15 -17.84
CA ALA A 18 9.32 -7.85 -17.24
C ALA A 18 9.11 -7.97 -15.72
N ARG A 19 8.36 -9.00 -15.32
CA ARG A 19 8.13 -9.38 -13.92
C ARG A 19 9.41 -9.77 -13.17
N ARG A 20 10.36 -10.47 -13.82
CA ARG A 20 11.68 -10.82 -13.27
C ARG A 20 12.59 -9.61 -13.08
N GLN A 21 12.43 -8.60 -13.93
CA GLN A 21 13.14 -7.32 -13.82
C GLN A 21 12.50 -6.37 -12.78
N GLY A 22 11.49 -6.83 -12.04
CA GLY A 22 10.78 -6.03 -11.04
C GLY A 22 9.75 -5.06 -11.63
N GLN A 23 9.47 -5.10 -12.94
CA GLN A 23 8.46 -4.26 -13.55
C GLN A 23 7.08 -4.89 -13.36
N VAL A 24 6.24 -4.23 -12.57
CA VAL A 24 4.86 -4.61 -12.26
C VAL A 24 4.01 -3.34 -12.10
N ALA A 25 2.72 -3.43 -12.42
CA ALA A 25 1.77 -2.38 -12.07
C ALA A 25 1.49 -2.43 -10.55
N ARG A 26 1.68 -1.29 -9.85
CA ARG A 26 1.47 -1.20 -8.40
C ARG A 26 1.04 0.21 -7.98
N SER A 27 -0.23 0.35 -7.61
CA SER A 27 -0.77 1.58 -7.04
C SER A 27 -0.55 1.64 -5.53
N SER A 28 0.14 2.69 -5.09
CA SER A 28 0.25 3.07 -3.68
C SER A 28 -1.10 3.50 -3.10
N ASP A 29 -1.93 4.18 -3.89
CA ASP A 29 -3.23 4.70 -3.43
C ASP A 29 -4.22 3.57 -3.21
N LEU A 30 -4.29 2.59 -4.11
CA LEU A 30 -5.10 1.39 -3.87
C LEU A 30 -4.66 0.68 -2.58
N SER A 31 -3.35 0.59 -2.35
CA SER A 31 -2.82 -0.04 -1.14
C SER A 31 -3.24 0.73 0.11
N GLY A 32 -3.09 2.06 0.10
CA GLY A 32 -3.50 2.91 1.22
C GLY A 32 -5.01 2.87 1.47
N ALA A 33 -5.83 2.87 0.42
CA ALA A 33 -7.28 2.83 0.55
C ALA A 33 -7.79 1.49 1.11
N VAL A 34 -7.23 0.37 0.68
CA VAL A 34 -7.58 -0.96 1.23
C VAL A 34 -7.19 -1.07 2.70
N VAL A 35 -6.02 -0.54 3.09
CA VAL A 35 -5.58 -0.51 4.49
C VAL A 35 -6.49 0.39 5.33
N LEU A 36 -6.91 1.55 4.82
CA LEU A 36 -7.86 2.44 5.48
C LEU A 36 -9.21 1.75 5.72
N VAL A 37 -9.74 1.06 4.70
CA VAL A 37 -10.99 0.29 4.83
C VAL A 37 -10.86 -0.82 5.87
N ALA A 38 -9.73 -1.52 5.91
CA ALA A 38 -9.46 -2.55 6.92
C ALA A 38 -9.39 -1.96 8.34
N ALA A 39 -8.72 -0.81 8.51
CA ALA A 39 -8.66 -0.10 9.78
C ALA A 39 -10.06 0.29 10.28
N LEU A 40 -10.88 0.87 9.40
CA LEU A 40 -12.25 1.27 9.74
C LEU A 40 -13.15 0.06 10.02
N GLY A 41 -13.02 -1.02 9.23
CA GLY A 41 -13.71 -2.29 9.48
C GLY A 41 -13.34 -2.89 10.84
N SER A 42 -12.06 -2.86 11.19
CA SER A 42 -11.58 -3.30 12.50
C SER A 42 -12.09 -2.42 13.64
N LEU A 43 -12.08 -1.10 13.47
CA LEU A 43 -12.65 -0.19 14.47
C LEU A 43 -14.17 -0.37 14.62
N ALA A 44 -14.89 -0.66 13.54
CA ALA A 44 -16.31 -0.95 13.61
C ALA A 44 -16.60 -2.27 14.36
N ALA A 45 -15.78 -3.30 14.14
CA ALA A 45 -15.97 -4.62 14.76
C ALA A 45 -15.48 -4.66 16.22
N PHE A 46 -14.32 -4.06 16.52
CA PHE A 46 -13.65 -4.17 17.82
C PHE A 46 -13.73 -2.88 18.65
N GLY A 47 -14.22 -1.77 18.07
CA GLY A 47 -14.29 -0.46 18.72
C GLY A 47 -14.97 -0.46 20.09
N PRO A 48 -16.16 -1.06 20.28
CA PRO A 48 -16.79 -1.14 21.59
C PRO A 48 -15.90 -1.83 22.63
N HIS A 49 -15.30 -2.97 22.27
CA HIS A 49 -14.39 -3.70 23.16
C HIS A 49 -13.12 -2.91 23.51
N ILE A 50 -12.57 -2.17 22.53
CA ILE A 50 -11.43 -1.27 22.74
C ILE A 50 -11.80 -0.17 23.75
N VAL A 51 -12.94 0.50 23.55
CA VAL A 51 -13.41 1.57 24.42
C VAL A 51 -13.68 1.04 25.83
N ASP A 52 -14.37 -0.09 25.96
CA ASP A 52 -14.69 -0.69 27.25
C ASP A 52 -13.44 -1.14 28.01
N GLY A 53 -12.49 -1.75 27.31
CA GLY A 53 -11.20 -2.17 27.86
C GLY A 53 -10.39 -0.99 28.36
N LEU A 54 -10.24 0.06 27.55
CA LEU A 54 -9.53 1.29 27.95
C LEU A 54 -10.24 2.00 29.10
N ALA A 55 -11.57 2.07 29.09
CA ALA A 55 -12.34 2.68 30.16
C ALA A 55 -12.25 1.87 31.46
N ALA A 56 -12.16 0.54 31.40
CA ALA A 56 -11.93 -0.32 32.56
C ALA A 56 -10.53 -0.10 33.14
N THR A 57 -9.49 -0.02 32.29
CA THR A 57 -8.12 0.29 32.71
C THR A 57 -8.04 1.67 33.37
N MET A 58 -8.66 2.69 32.76
CA MET A 58 -8.70 4.05 33.31
C MET A 58 -9.40 4.09 34.67
N ARG A 59 -10.56 3.42 34.81
CA ARG A 59 -11.26 3.29 36.10
C ARG A 59 -10.41 2.58 37.15
N GLY A 60 -9.68 1.54 36.77
CA GLY A 60 -8.77 0.82 37.65
C GLY A 60 -7.60 1.68 38.14
N MET A 61 -7.01 2.48 37.25
CA MET A 61 -5.93 3.43 37.58
C MET A 61 -6.43 4.53 38.53
N LEU A 62 -7.57 5.15 38.20
CA LEU A 62 -8.16 6.20 39.04
C LEU A 62 -8.62 5.66 40.40
N GLY A 63 -9.19 4.44 40.45
CA GLY A 63 -9.54 3.79 41.72
C GLY A 63 -8.33 3.45 42.58
N SER A 64 -7.15 3.30 41.96
CA SER A 64 -5.88 3.08 42.67
C SER A 64 -5.24 4.39 43.16
N ALA A 65 -5.75 5.56 42.75
CA ALA A 65 -5.25 6.89 43.17
C ALA A 65 -5.21 7.09 44.69
N GLY A 66 -6.14 6.46 45.43
CA GLY A 66 -6.19 6.53 46.90
C GLY A 66 -5.29 5.53 47.63
N HIS A 67 -4.50 4.71 46.90
CA HIS A 67 -3.71 3.60 47.45
C HIS A 67 -2.22 3.79 47.10
N PRO A 68 -1.43 4.53 47.92
CA PRO A 68 -0.03 4.85 47.63
C PRO A 68 0.85 3.61 47.47
N ASP A 69 0.51 2.53 48.15
CA ASP A 69 1.12 1.20 48.08
C ASP A 69 1.01 0.54 46.70
N LYS A 70 -0.06 0.85 45.95
CA LYS A 70 -0.24 0.39 44.56
C LYS A 70 0.50 1.29 43.57
N LEU A 71 0.69 2.56 43.91
CA LEU A 71 1.28 3.59 43.04
C LEU A 71 2.78 3.83 43.30
N ALA A 72 3.37 3.14 44.27
CA ALA A 72 4.79 3.23 44.61
C ALA A 72 5.44 1.85 44.78
N GLY A 73 6.74 1.76 44.52
CA GLY A 73 7.53 0.54 44.74
C GLY A 73 7.01 -0.68 43.96
N PRO A 74 6.79 -1.84 44.61
CA PRO A 74 6.44 -3.09 43.93
C PRO A 74 5.05 -3.11 43.26
N GLY A 75 4.15 -2.17 43.58
CA GLY A 75 2.82 -2.08 42.96
C GLY A 75 2.80 -1.51 41.54
N LEU A 76 3.83 -0.74 41.15
CA LEU A 76 3.95 -0.11 39.83
C LEU A 76 4.12 -1.11 38.70
N GLY A 77 4.85 -2.22 38.93
CA GLY A 77 5.11 -3.24 37.90
C GLY A 77 3.83 -3.91 37.38
N PRO A 78 2.98 -4.47 38.27
CA PRO A 78 1.69 -5.04 37.88
C PRO A 78 0.72 -4.04 37.22
N LEU A 79 0.68 -2.78 37.70
CA LEU A 79 -0.13 -1.72 37.08
C LEU A 79 0.38 -1.37 35.67
N GLY A 80 1.69 -1.25 35.50
CA GLY A 80 2.30 -1.00 34.19
C GLY A 80 2.05 -2.14 33.21
N MET A 81 2.19 -3.39 33.67
CA MET A 81 1.94 -4.58 32.84
C MET A 81 0.47 -4.68 32.40
N SER A 82 -0.47 -4.54 33.34
CA SER A 82 -1.91 -4.61 33.03
C SER A 82 -2.35 -3.48 32.09
N THR A 83 -1.82 -2.27 32.27
CA THR A 83 -2.06 -1.15 31.36
C THR A 83 -1.45 -1.39 29.98
N GLY A 84 -0.20 -1.88 29.94
CA GLY A 84 0.48 -2.23 28.69
C GLY A 84 -0.26 -3.30 27.90
N LEU A 85 -0.76 -4.35 28.57
CA LEU A 85 -1.56 -5.40 27.95
C LEU A 85 -2.91 -4.87 27.45
N ALA A 86 -3.57 -3.97 28.19
CA ALA A 86 -4.82 -3.36 27.73
C ALA A 86 -4.62 -2.49 26.48
N ILE A 87 -3.55 -1.68 26.44
CA ILE A 87 -3.18 -0.88 25.26
C ILE A 87 -2.81 -1.80 24.09
N ALA A 88 -2.03 -2.85 24.34
CA ALA A 88 -1.66 -3.82 23.31
C ALA A 88 -2.89 -4.54 22.74
N ALA A 89 -3.82 -4.97 23.59
CA ALA A 89 -5.08 -5.59 23.20
C ALA A 89 -5.98 -4.61 22.41
N ALA A 90 -5.94 -3.33 22.73
CA ALA A 90 -6.67 -2.30 22.00
C ALA A 90 -6.10 -2.05 20.58
N ILE A 91 -4.77 -2.00 20.46
CA ILE A 91 -4.08 -1.71 19.19
C ILE A 91 -4.01 -2.95 18.29
N ALA A 92 -3.84 -4.14 18.86
CA ALA A 92 -3.62 -5.39 18.15
C ALA A 92 -4.62 -5.68 17.01
N PRO A 93 -5.95 -5.63 17.21
CA PRO A 93 -6.89 -5.95 16.13
C PRO A 93 -6.78 -4.97 14.94
N VAL A 94 -6.57 -3.68 15.21
CA VAL A 94 -6.40 -2.66 14.17
C VAL A 94 -5.05 -2.83 13.46
N ALA A 95 -3.97 -3.07 14.20
CA ALA A 95 -2.65 -3.28 13.62
C ALA A 95 -2.59 -4.56 12.76
N LEU A 96 -3.16 -5.67 13.25
CA LEU A 96 -3.20 -6.95 12.55
C LEU A 96 -4.09 -6.89 11.30
N SER A 97 -5.23 -6.22 11.37
CA SER A 97 -6.09 -6.03 10.19
C SER A 97 -5.42 -5.15 9.12
N CYS A 98 -4.75 -4.06 9.52
CA CYS A 98 -3.94 -3.23 8.63
C CYS A 98 -2.79 -4.03 7.99
N LEU A 99 -2.07 -4.82 8.78
CA LEU A 99 -0.97 -5.67 8.30
C LEU A 99 -1.50 -6.70 7.29
N ALA A 100 -2.57 -7.42 7.63
CA ALA A 100 -3.18 -8.41 6.76
C ALA A 100 -3.65 -7.78 5.45
N ALA A 101 -4.34 -6.64 5.52
CA ALA A 101 -4.80 -5.91 4.35
C ALA A 101 -3.63 -5.42 3.47
N ALA A 102 -2.57 -4.89 4.08
CA ALA A 102 -1.36 -4.46 3.39
C ALA A 102 -0.69 -5.65 2.67
N LEU A 103 -0.59 -6.80 3.32
CA LEU A 103 -0.05 -8.01 2.69
C LEU A 103 -0.93 -8.47 1.53
N VAL A 104 -2.25 -8.58 1.74
CA VAL A 104 -3.21 -9.03 0.70
C VAL A 104 -3.17 -8.11 -0.51
N VAL A 105 -3.21 -6.79 -0.33
CA VAL A 105 -3.23 -5.84 -1.45
C VAL A 105 -1.89 -5.79 -2.18
N ASN A 106 -0.76 -5.86 -1.48
CA ASN A 106 0.55 -5.84 -2.14
C ASN A 106 0.85 -7.17 -2.85
N PHE A 107 0.51 -8.31 -2.24
CA PHE A 107 0.63 -9.62 -2.90
C PHE A 107 -0.36 -9.76 -4.06
N GLY A 108 -1.57 -9.22 -3.94
CA GLY A 108 -2.55 -9.19 -5.03
C GLY A 108 -2.06 -8.38 -6.24
N GLN A 109 -1.37 -7.26 -6.02
CA GLN A 109 -0.85 -6.41 -7.08
C GLN A 109 0.43 -6.97 -7.74
N VAL A 110 1.40 -7.41 -6.93
CA VAL A 110 2.75 -7.75 -7.39
C VAL A 110 2.99 -9.25 -7.52
N GLY A 111 2.28 -10.05 -6.72
CA GLY A 111 2.58 -11.44 -6.43
C GLY A 111 3.72 -11.60 -5.41
N ILE A 112 3.90 -12.81 -4.89
CA ILE A 112 5.07 -13.14 -4.07
C ILE A 112 6.28 -13.23 -5.01
N ARG A 113 7.24 -12.32 -4.88
CA ARG A 113 8.50 -12.36 -5.64
C ARG A 113 9.69 -11.95 -4.81
N ILE A 114 10.68 -12.82 -4.80
CA ILE A 114 12.02 -12.51 -4.31
C ILE A 114 12.84 -12.12 -5.54
N HIS A 115 13.44 -10.92 -5.53
CA HIS A 115 14.37 -10.48 -6.57
C HIS A 115 15.79 -10.37 -5.98
N PRO A 116 16.57 -11.47 -5.95
CA PRO A 116 17.88 -11.47 -5.29
C PRO A 116 18.86 -10.48 -5.91
N ALA A 117 18.72 -10.19 -7.21
CA ALA A 117 19.56 -9.20 -7.89
C ALA A 117 19.30 -7.77 -7.39
N GLY A 118 18.11 -7.49 -6.86
CA GLY A 118 17.78 -6.19 -6.26
C GLY A 118 18.39 -5.97 -4.87
N LEU A 119 18.89 -7.02 -4.21
CA LEU A 119 19.58 -6.96 -2.92
C LEU A 119 21.07 -6.62 -3.05
N LYS A 120 21.61 -6.61 -4.28
CA LYS A 120 23.00 -6.22 -4.50
C LYS A 120 23.14 -4.70 -4.32
N PRO A 121 24.06 -4.21 -3.47
CA PRO A 121 24.30 -2.78 -3.35
C PRO A 121 24.79 -2.25 -4.70
N ASP A 122 24.04 -1.29 -5.25
CA ASP A 122 24.37 -0.62 -6.51
C ASP A 122 24.77 0.83 -6.18
N PRO A 123 26.07 1.17 -6.22
CA PRO A 123 26.54 2.52 -5.86
C PRO A 123 25.96 3.60 -6.79
N LYS A 124 25.49 3.24 -7.99
CA LYS A 124 24.79 4.20 -8.87
C LYS A 124 23.43 4.62 -8.31
N LYS A 125 22.77 3.76 -7.51
CA LYS A 125 21.50 4.09 -6.84
C LYS A 125 21.70 4.93 -5.58
N LEU A 126 22.92 4.98 -5.05
CA LEU A 126 23.28 5.77 -3.87
C LEU A 126 23.80 7.17 -4.21
N ASN A 127 23.75 7.59 -5.48
CA ASN A 127 24.23 8.91 -5.89
C ASN A 127 23.32 10.02 -5.32
N PRO A 128 23.81 10.88 -4.41
CA PRO A 128 23.00 11.93 -3.77
C PRO A 128 22.53 13.00 -4.76
N ILE A 129 23.29 13.29 -5.82
CA ILE A 129 22.92 14.25 -6.86
C ILE A 129 21.72 13.73 -7.65
N GLN A 130 21.74 12.44 -8.00
CA GLN A 130 20.62 11.79 -8.68
C GLN A 130 19.38 11.73 -7.77
N GLY A 131 19.59 11.47 -6.47
CA GLY A 131 18.54 11.53 -5.44
C GLY A 131 17.90 12.91 -5.34
N ALA A 132 18.70 13.97 -5.22
CA ALA A 132 18.22 15.35 -5.18
C ALA A 132 17.45 15.73 -6.45
N LYS A 133 17.93 15.36 -7.64
CA LYS A 133 17.22 15.59 -8.90
C LYS A 133 15.91 14.82 -8.99
N ASN A 134 15.81 13.64 -8.39
CA ASN A 134 14.56 12.88 -8.34
C ASN A 134 13.56 13.48 -7.33
N LEU A 135 14.05 14.12 -6.26
CA LEU A 135 13.22 14.76 -5.23
C LEU A 135 12.77 16.18 -5.59
N LEU A 136 13.59 16.95 -6.32
CA LEU A 136 13.34 18.36 -6.67
C LEU A 136 13.20 18.61 -8.18
N GLY A 137 13.29 17.56 -9.00
CA GLY A 137 13.17 17.69 -10.45
C GLY A 137 11.72 17.86 -10.92
N PRO A 138 11.52 18.09 -12.23
CA PRO A 138 10.19 18.29 -12.83
C PRO A 138 9.27 17.09 -12.62
N ASN A 139 9.81 15.87 -12.53
CA ASN A 139 9.04 14.68 -12.21
C ASN A 139 8.44 14.73 -10.80
N ALA A 140 9.17 15.27 -9.83
CA ALA A 140 8.67 15.46 -8.47
C ALA A 140 7.53 16.47 -8.45
N ALA A 141 7.68 17.61 -9.15
CA ALA A 141 6.63 18.62 -9.24
C ALA A 141 5.32 18.05 -9.81
N VAL A 142 5.40 17.23 -10.86
CA VAL A 142 4.23 16.56 -11.46
C VAL A 142 3.60 15.57 -10.47
N GLU A 143 4.41 14.82 -9.72
CA GLU A 143 3.90 13.85 -8.75
C GLU A 143 3.26 14.55 -7.54
N THR A 144 3.85 15.65 -7.06
CA THR A 144 3.27 16.51 -6.03
C THR A 144 1.95 17.10 -6.50
N LEU A 145 1.85 17.59 -7.73
CA LEU A 145 0.60 18.14 -8.27
C LEU A 145 -0.51 17.08 -8.30
N LYS A 146 -0.20 15.84 -8.71
CA LYS A 146 -1.16 14.73 -8.64
C LYS A 146 -1.56 14.42 -7.19
N ALA A 147 -0.60 14.40 -6.27
CA ALA A 147 -0.87 14.13 -4.85
C ALA A 147 -1.80 15.20 -4.26
N VAL A 148 -1.53 16.48 -4.52
CA VAL A 148 -2.41 17.60 -4.14
C VAL A 148 -3.79 17.42 -4.74
N GLY A 149 -3.88 17.15 -6.05
CA GLY A 149 -5.17 16.90 -6.71
C GLY A 149 -5.97 15.75 -6.06
N LYS A 150 -5.31 14.64 -5.74
CA LYS A 150 -5.93 13.50 -5.04
C LYS A 150 -6.44 13.91 -3.65
N VAL A 151 -5.63 14.62 -2.87
CA VAL A 151 -6.02 15.13 -1.54
C VAL A 151 -7.19 16.11 -1.65
N THR A 152 -7.18 17.02 -2.63
CA THR A 152 -8.27 17.96 -2.86
C THR A 152 -9.57 17.24 -3.20
N ILE A 153 -9.54 16.20 -4.05
CA ILE A 153 -10.73 15.41 -4.39
C ILE A 153 -11.27 14.69 -3.14
N VAL A 154 -10.41 14.00 -2.39
CA VAL A 154 -10.82 13.31 -1.16
C VAL A 154 -11.37 14.30 -0.13
N GLY A 155 -10.69 15.43 0.06
CA GLY A 155 -11.11 16.50 0.96
C GLY A 155 -12.45 17.12 0.54
N ALA A 156 -12.66 17.37 -0.74
CA ALA A 156 -13.94 17.86 -1.26
C ALA A 156 -15.07 16.86 -0.99
N ILE A 157 -14.85 15.57 -1.25
CA ILE A 157 -15.84 14.53 -1.00
C ILE A 157 -16.15 14.41 0.50
N ALA A 158 -15.12 14.46 1.36
CA ALA A 158 -15.30 14.45 2.81
C ALA A 158 -16.10 15.68 3.28
N THR A 159 -15.78 16.88 2.78
CA THR A 159 -16.51 18.11 3.12
C THR A 159 -17.97 18.04 2.67
N LEU A 160 -18.24 17.63 1.43
CA LEU A 160 -19.60 17.46 0.92
C LEU A 160 -20.38 16.39 1.70
N ALA A 161 -19.71 15.34 2.16
CA ALA A 161 -20.28 14.31 3.02
C ALA A 161 -20.61 14.79 4.43
N LEU A 162 -19.89 15.81 4.93
CA LEU A 162 -20.03 16.38 6.27
C LEU A 162 -21.09 17.49 6.33
N LEU A 163 -21.26 18.29 5.27
CA LEU A 163 -22.20 19.43 5.24
C LEU A 163 -23.63 19.06 5.72
N PRO A 164 -24.26 17.94 5.30
CA PRO A 164 -25.58 17.55 5.78
C PRO A 164 -25.60 17.13 7.25
N SER A 165 -24.46 16.70 7.79
CA SER A 165 -24.33 16.31 9.19
C SER A 165 -24.13 17.53 10.11
N LEU A 166 -23.68 18.68 9.59
CA LEU A 166 -23.46 19.89 10.38
C LEU A 166 -24.75 20.45 10.98
N THR A 167 -25.86 20.37 10.24
CA THR A 167 -27.19 20.78 10.74
C THR A 167 -27.66 19.86 11.87
N SER A 168 -27.42 18.55 11.73
CA SER A 168 -27.67 17.58 12.80
C SER A 168 -26.76 17.80 14.01
N LEU A 169 -25.49 18.17 13.79
CA LEU A 169 -24.54 18.51 14.86
C LEU A 169 -24.94 19.77 15.65
N ALA A 170 -25.55 20.76 15.00
CA ALA A 170 -26.10 21.92 15.67
C ALA A 170 -27.28 21.57 16.61
N ALA A 171 -27.98 20.48 16.34
CA ALA A 171 -29.06 19.97 17.20
C ALA A 171 -28.56 19.19 18.43
N LEU A 172 -27.24 18.98 18.58
CA LEU A 172 -26.66 18.32 19.76
C LEU A 172 -26.52 19.28 20.97
N VAL A 173 -26.88 20.56 20.83
CA VAL A 173 -26.85 21.51 21.95
C VAL A 173 -27.92 21.14 22.98
N GLY A 174 -27.52 20.80 24.20
CA GLY A 174 -28.42 20.51 25.33
C GLY A 174 -28.68 19.02 25.62
N ILE A 175 -28.05 18.09 24.89
CA ILE A 175 -28.18 16.65 25.17
C ILE A 175 -27.19 16.16 26.25
N SER A 176 -27.48 15.01 26.86
CA SER A 176 -26.62 14.42 27.89
C SER A 176 -25.24 14.01 27.33
N PRO A 177 -24.16 14.02 28.15
CA PRO A 177 -22.81 13.66 27.70
C PRO A 177 -22.72 12.27 27.06
N GLY A 178 -23.50 11.30 27.55
CA GLY A 178 -23.57 9.96 26.97
C GLY A 178 -24.20 9.94 25.58
N ALA A 179 -25.30 10.68 25.38
CA ALA A 179 -25.94 10.83 24.08
C ALA A 179 -25.06 11.61 23.09
N LEU A 180 -24.31 12.60 23.58
CA LEU A 180 -23.35 13.38 22.79
C LEU A 180 -22.24 12.50 22.22
N GLY A 181 -21.64 11.63 23.04
CA GLY A 181 -20.59 10.71 22.59
C GLY A 181 -21.07 9.73 21.50
N GLY A 182 -22.27 9.16 21.67
CA GLY A 182 -22.90 8.29 20.67
C GLY A 182 -23.18 9.00 19.35
N ALA A 183 -23.72 10.22 19.40
CA ALA A 183 -24.04 10.99 18.19
C ALA A 183 -22.77 11.44 17.44
N ILE A 184 -21.73 11.91 18.15
CA ILE A 184 -20.46 12.31 17.53
C ILE A 184 -19.74 11.11 16.91
N SER A 185 -19.67 9.99 17.63
CA SER A 185 -19.01 8.78 17.12
C SER A 185 -19.72 8.24 15.88
N ALA A 186 -21.06 8.19 15.87
CA ALA A 186 -21.83 7.78 14.70
C ALA A 186 -21.58 8.69 13.49
N ALA A 187 -21.57 10.02 13.70
CA ALA A 187 -21.26 10.98 12.64
C ALA A 187 -19.82 10.82 12.10
N ALA A 188 -18.85 10.64 12.99
CA ALA A 188 -17.45 10.43 12.64
C ALA A 188 -17.24 9.13 11.84
N VAL A 189 -17.88 8.02 12.27
CA VAL A 189 -17.82 6.73 11.57
C VAL A 189 -18.47 6.84 10.18
N ALA A 190 -19.63 7.48 10.07
CA ALA A 190 -20.30 7.69 8.80
C ALA A 190 -19.45 8.52 7.83
N LEU A 191 -18.82 9.59 8.31
CA LEU A 191 -17.90 10.40 7.51
C LEU A 191 -16.67 9.60 7.08
N ALA A 192 -16.06 8.86 7.99
CA ALA A 192 -14.87 8.05 7.72
C ALA A 192 -15.14 7.00 6.63
N TRP A 193 -16.29 6.32 6.69
CA TRP A 193 -16.67 5.34 5.65
C TRP A 193 -16.92 6.00 4.29
N LYS A 194 -17.56 7.16 4.23
CA LYS A 194 -17.75 7.91 2.97
C LYS A 194 -16.42 8.34 2.37
N ALA A 195 -15.51 8.88 3.19
CA ALA A 195 -14.17 9.27 2.75
C ALA A 195 -13.33 8.07 2.30
N ALA A 196 -13.41 6.94 3.00
CA ALA A 196 -12.72 5.71 2.64
C ALA A 196 -13.24 5.13 1.32
N ALA A 197 -14.56 5.13 1.10
CA ALA A 197 -15.16 4.70 -0.16
C ALA A 197 -14.68 5.58 -1.34
N ALA A 198 -14.67 6.90 -1.15
CA ALA A 198 -14.15 7.83 -2.14
C ALA A 198 -12.67 7.58 -2.47
N TYR A 199 -11.84 7.42 -1.43
CA TYR A 199 -10.43 7.14 -1.62
C TYR A 199 -10.18 5.78 -2.28
N LEU A 200 -11.00 4.77 -1.97
CA LEU A 200 -10.95 3.46 -2.62
C LEU A 200 -11.28 3.55 -4.12
N LEU A 201 -12.30 4.32 -4.50
CA LEU A 201 -12.62 4.54 -5.91
C LEU A 201 -11.46 5.20 -6.66
N LEU A 202 -10.82 6.21 -6.06
CA LEU A 202 -9.62 6.85 -6.62
C LEU A 202 -8.46 5.87 -6.73
N GLY A 203 -8.21 5.06 -5.70
CA GLY A 203 -7.16 4.06 -5.69
C GLY A 203 -7.36 2.97 -6.77
N VAL A 204 -8.61 2.52 -6.96
CA VAL A 204 -8.96 1.58 -8.05
C VAL A 204 -8.71 2.21 -9.41
N GLY A 205 -9.12 3.46 -9.61
CA GLY A 205 -8.86 4.21 -10.85
C GLY A 205 -7.36 4.35 -11.15
N ASP A 206 -6.57 4.71 -10.14
CA ASP A 206 -5.11 4.81 -10.23
C ASP A 206 -4.49 3.45 -10.59
N TYR A 207 -4.92 2.36 -9.95
CA TYR A 207 -4.46 1.02 -10.28
C TYR A 207 -4.79 0.61 -11.72
N LEU A 208 -6.02 0.88 -12.20
CA LEU A 208 -6.40 0.59 -13.59
C LEU A 208 -5.56 1.38 -14.58
N TRP A 209 -5.29 2.66 -14.30
CA TRP A 209 -4.41 3.50 -15.11
C TRP A 209 -2.98 2.96 -15.15
N GLN A 210 -2.44 2.59 -13.99
CA GLN A 210 -1.10 2.02 -13.90
C GLN A 210 -0.98 0.67 -14.60
N ARG A 211 -2.01 -0.18 -14.47
CA ARG A 211 -2.09 -1.46 -15.17
C ARG A 211 -2.12 -1.26 -16.68
N HIS A 212 -2.93 -0.32 -17.17
CA HIS A 212 -2.96 0.04 -18.59
C HIS A 212 -1.62 0.56 -19.10
N ARG A 213 -0.96 1.44 -18.33
CA ARG A 213 0.37 1.96 -18.66
C ARG A 213 1.42 0.86 -18.71
N PHE A 214 1.41 -0.06 -17.74
CA PHE A 214 2.29 -1.22 -17.72
C PHE A 214 2.06 -2.10 -18.96
N GLU A 215 0.81 -2.44 -19.26
CA GLU A 215 0.45 -3.25 -20.43
C GLU A 215 0.86 -2.60 -21.75
N LYS A 216 0.70 -1.28 -21.87
CA LYS A 216 1.21 -0.51 -23.02
C LYS A 216 2.74 -0.54 -23.10
N GLY A 217 3.43 -0.44 -21.96
CA GLY A 217 4.90 -0.43 -21.91
C GLY A 217 5.54 -1.75 -22.31
N ILE A 218 4.84 -2.87 -22.12
CA ILE A 218 5.32 -4.21 -22.50
C ILE A 218 4.85 -4.69 -23.87
N LYS A 219 4.10 -3.88 -24.64
CA LYS A 219 3.69 -4.22 -26.01
C LYS A 219 4.89 -4.54 -26.89
N MET A 220 4.65 -5.38 -27.88
CA MET A 220 5.68 -5.93 -28.77
C MET A 220 5.39 -5.56 -30.22
N THR A 221 6.43 -5.58 -31.05
CA THR A 221 6.25 -5.52 -32.50
C THR A 221 5.92 -6.91 -33.05
N LYS A 222 5.34 -6.97 -34.26
CA LYS A 222 5.07 -8.26 -34.94
C LYS A 222 6.34 -9.09 -35.12
N GLU A 223 7.47 -8.44 -35.40
CA GLU A 223 8.76 -9.11 -35.54
C GLU A 223 9.27 -9.69 -34.23
N GLU A 224 9.14 -8.96 -33.11
CA GLU A 224 9.53 -9.42 -31.78
C GLU A 224 8.73 -10.67 -31.38
N VAL A 225 7.41 -10.68 -31.62
CA VAL A 225 6.56 -11.85 -31.34
C VAL A 225 6.97 -13.05 -32.18
N LYS A 226 7.21 -12.85 -33.49
CA LYS A 226 7.64 -13.93 -34.40
C LYS A 226 9.00 -14.51 -33.99
N ARG A 227 9.93 -13.67 -33.52
CA ARG A 227 11.23 -14.12 -32.99
C ARG A 227 11.07 -14.92 -31.71
N GLU A 228 10.25 -14.48 -30.76
CA GLU A 228 10.01 -15.22 -29.53
C GLU A 228 9.37 -16.59 -29.77
N GLN A 229 8.38 -16.67 -30.67
CA GLN A 229 7.75 -17.95 -31.02
C GLN A 229 8.75 -18.91 -31.67
N LYS A 230 9.60 -18.42 -32.58
CA LYS A 230 10.68 -19.22 -33.16
C LYS A 230 11.66 -19.70 -32.09
N ASP A 231 12.09 -18.82 -31.20
CA ASP A 231 13.00 -19.16 -30.12
C ASP A 231 12.41 -20.22 -29.18
N GLU A 232 11.11 -20.12 -28.86
CA GLU A 232 10.39 -21.09 -28.05
C GLU A 232 10.25 -22.45 -28.72
N ALA A 233 10.02 -22.50 -30.03
CA ALA A 233 9.90 -23.72 -30.83
C ALA A 233 11.23 -24.48 -31.04
N LEU A 234 12.38 -23.84 -30.82
CA LEU A 234 13.68 -24.52 -30.90
C LEU A 234 13.81 -25.61 -29.83
N SER A 235 14.18 -26.82 -30.26
CA SER A 235 14.45 -27.92 -29.33
C SER A 235 15.58 -27.57 -28.34
N PRO A 236 15.58 -28.14 -27.12
CA PRO A 236 16.64 -27.91 -26.13
C PRO A 236 18.04 -28.20 -26.68
N GLU A 237 18.16 -29.26 -27.49
CA GLU A 237 19.39 -29.70 -28.16
C GLU A 237 19.89 -28.66 -29.16
N LEU A 238 19.00 -28.09 -29.99
CA LEU A 238 19.35 -27.01 -30.92
C LEU A 238 19.79 -25.74 -30.18
N ARG A 239 19.12 -25.34 -29.08
CA ARG A 239 19.58 -24.20 -28.25
C ARG A 239 20.93 -24.47 -27.59
N ALA A 240 21.21 -25.70 -27.20
CA ALA A 240 22.52 -26.07 -26.64
C ALA A 240 23.62 -26.00 -27.72
N GLY A 241 23.34 -26.50 -28.92
CA GLY A 241 24.24 -26.44 -30.07
C GLY A 241 24.58 -24.99 -30.48
N ILE A 242 23.57 -24.11 -30.55
CA ILE A 242 23.76 -22.68 -30.86
C ILE A 242 24.65 -22.01 -29.81
N ARG A 243 24.40 -22.26 -28.51
CA ARG A 243 25.22 -21.71 -27.42
C ARG A 243 26.67 -22.20 -27.47
N ARG A 244 26.90 -23.49 -27.77
CA ARG A 244 28.26 -24.03 -27.93
C ARG A 244 29.02 -23.35 -29.08
N ARG A 245 28.37 -23.19 -30.24
CA ARG A 245 28.97 -22.49 -31.40
C ARG A 245 29.26 -21.01 -31.10
N ALA A 246 28.34 -20.32 -30.44
CA ALA A 246 28.54 -18.92 -30.05
C ALA A 246 29.75 -18.76 -29.09
N GLN A 247 29.92 -19.68 -28.14
CA GLN A 247 31.08 -19.70 -27.24
C GLN A 247 32.39 -19.98 -27.98
N GLN A 248 32.39 -20.91 -28.94
CA GLN A 248 33.58 -21.20 -29.77
C GLN A 248 34.00 -19.99 -30.60
N MET A 249 33.05 -19.30 -31.23
CA MET A 249 33.29 -18.07 -31.99
C MET A 249 33.85 -16.94 -31.11
N SER A 250 33.32 -16.80 -29.88
CA SER A 250 33.83 -15.82 -28.92
C SER A 250 35.26 -16.12 -28.46
N ARG A 251 35.62 -17.40 -28.29
CA ARG A 251 36.99 -17.81 -27.93
C ARG A 251 37.96 -17.62 -29.09
N GLY A 252 37.53 -17.89 -30.32
CA GLY A 252 38.32 -17.64 -31.53
C GLY A 252 38.67 -16.16 -31.72
N ARG A 253 37.77 -15.25 -31.34
CA ARG A 253 38.00 -13.79 -31.38
C ARG A 253 38.91 -13.24 -30.26
N MET A 254 39.23 -14.03 -29.24
CA MET A 254 40.15 -13.65 -28.16
C MET A 254 41.57 -14.20 -28.38
N MET A 255 41.75 -15.10 -29.36
CA MET A 255 43.04 -15.76 -29.67
C MET A 255 43.63 -15.29 -31.02
N SER A 256 43.08 -14.22 -31.59
CA SER A 256 43.66 -13.40 -32.67
C SER A 256 43.78 -11.98 -32.18
#